data_AF-A0A9X8VDA0-F1
#
_entry.id   AF-A0A9X8VDA0-F1
#
_cell.length_a   1.000
_cell.length_b   1.000
_cell.length_c   1.000
_cell.angle_alpha   90.00
_cell.angle_beta   90.00
_cell.angle_gamma   90.00
#
_symmetry.space_group_name_H-M   'P 1'
#
loop_
_entity.id
_entity.type
_entity.pdbx_description
1 polymer ?
#
loop_
_entity_poly.entity_id
_entity_poly.type
_entity_poly.pdbx_seq_one_letter_code
_entity_poly.pdbx_strand_id
1 'polypeptide(L)'
;MLSSVKQPIPRRALSADELALIEEIKTKELEILDLHSRVVNLIGRQDGMLDAEECIRKNSQGMAYFCPPKVEEAALKRHEFAEPRVWAQGAKIDIQKGIMALIRAVEQPVNY
;
A
#
# COMPACT_ATOMS: atom_id res chain seq x y z
N MET A 1 -42.90 -16.67 7.78
CA MET A 1 -42.21 -16.07 6.61
C MET A 1 -40.86 -16.74 6.49
N LEU A 2 -40.70 -17.69 5.56
CA LEU A 2 -39.40 -18.34 5.32
C LEU A 2 -38.54 -17.38 4.51
N SER A 3 -37.50 -16.85 5.15
CA SER A 3 -36.43 -16.08 4.52
C SER A 3 -35.84 -16.90 3.38
N SER A 4 -36.05 -16.47 2.14
CA SER A 4 -35.41 -17.06 0.96
C SER A 4 -33.91 -16.82 1.05
N VAL A 5 -33.18 -17.85 1.46
CA VAL A 5 -31.71 -17.85 1.43
C VAL A 5 -31.32 -17.78 -0.04
N LYS A 6 -30.80 -16.62 -0.49
CA LYS A 6 -30.21 -16.49 -1.82
C LYS A 6 -29.07 -17.50 -1.92
N GLN A 7 -29.25 -18.53 -2.75
CA GLN A 7 -28.18 -19.45 -3.11
C GLN A 7 -27.01 -18.65 -3.69
N PRO A 8 -25.75 -18.93 -3.31
CA PRO A 8 -24.60 -18.25 -3.87
C PRO A 8 -24.56 -18.53 -5.38
N ILE A 9 -24.49 -17.47 -6.18
CA ILE A 9 -24.37 -17.58 -7.63
C ILE A 9 -23.01 -18.24 -7.91
N PRO A 10 -22.96 -19.38 -8.63
CA PRO A 10 -21.70 -20.04 -8.96
C PRO A 10 -20.82 -19.09 -9.79
N ARG A 11 -19.52 -19.02 -9.49
CA ARG A 11 -18.57 -18.21 -10.27
C ARG A 11 -18.57 -18.71 -11.71
N ARG A 12 -18.69 -17.80 -12.69
CA ARG A 12 -18.58 -18.19 -14.10
C ARG A 12 -17.16 -18.65 -14.41
N ALA A 13 -17.02 -19.51 -15.42
CA ALA A 13 -15.71 -19.78 -15.99
C ALA A 13 -15.21 -18.51 -16.70
N LEU A 14 -13.95 -18.13 -16.41
CA LEU A 14 -13.27 -17.04 -17.08
C LEU A 14 -12.56 -17.58 -18.33
N SER A 15 -12.58 -16.79 -19.40
CA SER A 15 -11.81 -17.05 -20.61
C SER A 15 -10.31 -16.88 -20.36
N ALA A 16 -9.49 -17.38 -21.28
CA ALA A 16 -8.03 -17.22 -21.22
C ALA A 16 -7.62 -15.74 -21.20
N ASP A 17 -8.29 -14.90 -21.99
CA ASP A 17 -8.00 -13.47 -22.08
C ASP A 17 -8.33 -12.74 -20.76
N GLU A 18 -9.45 -13.09 -20.12
CA GLU A 18 -9.83 -12.52 -18.82
C GLU A 18 -8.87 -12.92 -17.70
N LEU A 19 -8.42 -14.18 -17.71
CA LEU A 19 -7.41 -14.66 -16.75
C LEU A 19 -6.07 -13.96 -16.96
N ALA A 20 -5.65 -13.78 -18.21
CA ALA A 20 -4.42 -13.06 -18.55
C ALA A 20 -4.47 -11.61 -18.07
N LEU A 21 -5.60 -10.93 -18.29
CA LEU A 21 -5.79 -9.55 -17.84
C LEU A 21 -5.79 -9.43 -16.30
N ILE A 22 -6.44 -10.36 -15.59
CA ILE A 22 -6.41 -10.37 -14.12
C ILE A 22 -4.98 -10.57 -13.60
N GLU A 23 -4.20 -11.44 -14.24
CA GLU A 23 -2.80 -11.66 -13.84
C GLU A 23 -1.92 -10.44 -14.09
N GLU A 24 -2.13 -9.74 -15.21
CA GLU A 24 -1.47 -8.46 -15.47
C GLU A 24 -1.84 -7.41 -14.41
N ILE A 25 -3.12 -7.27 -14.06
CA ILE A 25 -3.59 -6.37 -13.00
C ILE A 25 -2.91 -6.68 -11.67
N LYS A 26 -2.83 -7.95 -11.27
CA LYS A 26 -2.16 -8.38 -10.03
C LYS A 26 -0.66 -8.09 -10.06
N THR A 27 -0.02 -8.29 -11.21
CA THR A 27 1.40 -7.96 -11.38
C THR A 27 1.64 -6.46 -11.14
N LYS A 28 0.78 -5.61 -11.71
CA LYS A 28 0.85 -4.16 -11.51
C LYS A 28 0.49 -3.71 -10.10
N GLU A 29 -0.42 -4.41 -9.42
CA GLU A 29 -0.66 -4.20 -7.99
C GLU A 29 0.64 -4.35 -7.18
N LEU A 30 1.40 -5.41 -7.40
CA LEU A 30 2.66 -5.65 -6.69
C LEU A 30 3.69 -4.55 -6.96
N GLU A 31 3.85 -4.13 -8.23
CA GLU A 31 4.75 -3.04 -8.61
C GLU A 31 4.37 -1.72 -7.91
N ILE A 32 3.08 -1.39 -7.86
CA ILE A 32 2.59 -0.17 -7.21
C ILE A 32 2.75 -0.24 -5.68
N LEU A 33 2.53 -1.41 -5.07
CA LEU A 33 2.72 -1.60 -3.63
C LEU A 33 4.20 -1.54 -3.21
N ASP A 34 5.12 -1.96 -4.09
CA ASP A 34 6.57 -1.71 -3.89
C ASP A 34 6.87 -0.20 -3.90
N LEU A 35 6.35 0.53 -4.88
CA LEU A 35 6.50 1.99 -4.95
C LEU A 35 5.91 2.68 -3.72
N HIS A 36 4.74 2.24 -3.23
CA HIS A 36 4.14 2.74 -1.99
C HIS A 36 5.09 2.52 -0.80
N SER A 37 5.67 1.34 -0.68
CA SER A 37 6.63 1.02 0.39
C SER A 37 7.86 1.93 0.34
N ARG A 38 8.36 2.23 -0.86
CA ARG A 38 9.47 3.17 -1.07
C ARG A 38 9.08 4.60 -0.70
N VAL A 39 7.85 5.03 -0.98
CA VAL A 39 7.32 6.34 -0.55
C VAL A 39 7.25 6.43 0.98
N VAL A 40 6.74 5.40 1.66
CA VAL A 40 6.69 5.36 3.13
C VAL A 40 8.09 5.45 3.73
N ASN A 41 9.06 4.73 3.15
CA ASN A 41 10.46 4.80 3.59
C ASN A 41 11.07 6.19 3.35
N LEU A 42 10.76 6.83 2.22
CA LEU A 42 11.22 8.20 1.95
C LEU A 42 10.67 9.17 3.00
N ILE A 43 9.37 9.09 3.32
CA ILE A 43 8.72 9.91 4.35
C ILE A 43 9.42 9.69 5.71
N GLY A 44 9.69 8.45 6.08
CA GLY A 44 10.37 8.11 7.35
C GLY A 44 11.83 8.59 7.45
N ARG A 45 12.50 8.83 6.32
CA ARG A 45 13.81 9.49 6.31
C ARG A 45 13.69 11.00 6.41
N GLN A 46 12.69 11.59 5.75
CA GLN A 46 12.47 13.04 5.75
C GLN A 46 12.12 13.59 7.14
N ASP A 47 11.40 12.83 7.96
CA ASP A 47 11.11 13.19 9.35
C ASP A 47 12.13 12.63 10.37
N GLY A 48 13.18 11.96 9.88
CA GLY A 48 14.26 11.42 10.71
C GLY A 48 13.89 10.20 11.54
N MET A 49 12.69 9.65 11.38
CA MET A 49 12.20 8.51 12.17
C MET A 49 13.01 7.23 11.87
N LEU A 50 13.28 6.93 10.60
CA LEU A 50 14.11 5.78 10.20
C LEU A 50 15.58 5.95 10.60
N ASP A 51 16.07 7.19 10.55
CA ASP A 51 17.42 7.52 10.97
C ASP A 51 17.59 7.33 12.49
N ALA A 52 16.56 7.69 13.28
CA ALA A 52 16.50 7.40 14.71
C ALA A 52 16.40 5.89 15.03
N GLU A 53 15.63 5.13 14.26
CA GLU A 53 15.59 3.66 14.40
C GLU A 53 16.94 3.02 14.08
N GLU A 54 17.62 3.47 13.02
CA GLU A 54 18.94 2.98 12.65
C GLU A 54 20.00 3.36 13.72
N CYS A 55 19.90 4.56 14.28
CA CYS A 55 20.64 5.02 15.45
C CYS A 55 20.55 4.01 16.61
N ILE A 56 19.33 3.71 17.06
CA ILE A 56 19.06 2.79 18.16
C ILE A 56 19.59 1.39 17.83
N ARG A 57 19.32 0.89 16.62
CA ARG A 57 19.72 -0.45 16.18
C ARG A 57 21.25 -0.63 16.13
N LYS A 58 21.99 0.35 15.62
CA LYS A 58 23.46 0.25 15.54
C LYS A 58 24.09 0.37 16.93
N ASN A 59 23.59 1.30 17.75
CA ASN A 59 24.08 1.46 19.12
C ASN A 59 23.84 0.18 19.96
N SER A 60 22.73 -0.54 19.78
CA SER A 60 22.48 -1.82 20.47
C SER A 60 23.37 -2.97 19.99
N GLN A 61 23.96 -2.87 18.79
CA GLN A 61 24.94 -3.82 18.24
C GLN A 61 26.38 -3.51 18.65
N GLY A 62 26.60 -2.59 19.59
CA GLY A 62 27.94 -2.22 20.07
C GLY A 62 28.64 -1.16 19.23
N MET A 63 27.97 -0.59 18.23
CA MET A 63 28.48 0.57 17.48
C MET A 63 28.22 1.83 18.30
N ALA A 64 29.01 2.06 19.35
CA ALA A 64 28.84 3.22 20.22
C ALA A 64 28.93 4.53 19.40
N TYR A 65 27.94 5.42 19.59
CA TYR A 65 27.88 6.78 19.05
C TYR A 65 27.46 6.95 17.59
N PHE A 66 26.83 5.94 16.95
CA PHE A 66 26.18 6.23 15.67
C PHE A 66 24.93 7.09 15.94
N CYS A 67 24.98 8.36 15.53
CA CYS A 67 23.85 9.29 15.58
C CYS A 67 23.81 10.11 14.27
N PRO A 68 22.81 9.91 13.41
CA PRO A 68 22.65 10.72 12.21
C PRO A 68 22.31 12.17 12.55
N PRO A 69 22.59 13.13 11.65
CA PRO A 69 22.26 14.53 11.87
C PRO A 69 20.76 14.70 12.10
N LYS A 70 20.39 15.50 13.10
CA LYS A 70 18.99 15.79 13.40
C LYS A 70 18.36 16.60 12.27
N VAL A 71 17.11 16.27 11.95
CA VAL A 71 16.28 17.08 11.06
C VAL A 71 16.01 18.44 11.69
N GLU A 72 16.06 19.50 10.89
CA GLU A 72 15.73 20.85 11.34
C GLU A 72 14.27 20.93 11.81
N GLU A 73 14.03 21.53 12.98
CA GLU A 73 12.69 21.63 13.58
C GLU A 73 11.67 22.31 12.65
N ALA A 74 12.08 23.36 11.94
CA ALA A 74 11.22 24.05 10.99
C ALA A 74 10.84 23.15 9.80
N ALA A 75 11.76 22.28 9.35
CA ALA A 75 11.47 21.30 8.31
C ALA A 75 10.51 20.21 8.81
N LEU A 76 10.69 19.73 10.04
CA LEU A 76 9.79 18.76 10.66
C LEU A 76 8.38 19.32 10.80
N LYS A 77 8.21 20.56 11.29
CA LYS A 77 6.90 21.21 11.39
C LYS A 77 6.18 21.35 10.04
N ARG A 78 6.93 21.71 8.97
CA ARG A 78 6.37 21.78 7.61
C ARG A 78 5.94 20.39 7.11
N HIS A 79 6.72 19.37 7.43
CA HIS A 79 6.45 17.99 7.05
C HIS A 79 5.21 17.45 7.79
N GLU A 80 5.14 17.64 9.10
CA GLU A 80 3.96 17.29 9.92
C GLU A 80 2.69 17.99 9.42
N PHE A 81 2.77 19.29 9.16
CA PHE A 81 1.63 20.07 8.65
C PHE A 81 1.14 19.61 7.27
N ALA A 82 2.04 19.09 6.42
CA ALA A 82 1.69 18.54 5.11
C ALA A 82 1.08 17.13 5.18
N GLU A 83 1.11 16.49 6.36
CA GLU A 83 0.53 15.17 6.65
C GLU A 83 0.87 14.06 5.62
N PRO A 84 2.12 13.92 5.14
CA PRO A 84 2.47 12.99 4.06
C PRO A 84 2.16 11.52 4.40
N ARG A 85 2.17 11.15 5.69
CA ARG A 85 1.80 9.81 6.17
C ARG A 85 0.31 9.52 5.95
N VAL A 86 -0.55 10.53 6.14
CA VAL A 86 -1.99 10.41 5.89
C VAL A 86 -2.25 10.19 4.40
N TRP A 87 -1.58 10.98 3.54
CA TRP A 87 -1.65 10.81 2.08
C TRP A 87 -1.17 9.43 1.63
N ALA A 88 -0.02 8.96 2.13
CA ALA A 88 0.49 7.63 1.79
C ALA A 88 -0.45 6.51 2.26
N GLN A 89 -1.04 6.63 3.44
CA GLN A 89 -2.00 5.66 3.96
C GLN A 89 -3.29 5.63 3.13
N GLY A 90 -3.83 6.80 2.77
CA GLY A 90 -5.00 6.93 1.90
C GLY A 90 -4.74 6.31 0.53
N ALA A 91 -3.61 6.64 -0.10
CA ALA A 91 -3.23 6.10 -1.40
C ALA A 91 -3.22 4.57 -1.43
N LYS A 92 -2.66 3.90 -0.41
CA LYS A 92 -2.66 2.42 -0.34
C LYS A 92 -4.08 1.84 -0.37
N ILE A 93 -4.97 2.42 0.43
CA ILE A 93 -6.36 1.96 0.51
C ILE A 93 -7.06 2.15 -0.84
N ASP A 94 -6.87 3.30 -1.48
CA ASP A 94 -7.53 3.61 -2.75
C ASP A 94 -6.97 2.77 -3.91
N ILE A 95 -5.67 2.49 -3.93
CA ILE A 95 -5.04 1.55 -4.87
C ILE A 95 -5.67 0.17 -4.72
N GLN A 96 -5.72 -0.37 -3.49
CA GLN A 96 -6.27 -1.71 -3.25
C GLN A 96 -7.77 -1.79 -3.60
N LYS A 97 -8.54 -0.74 -3.31
CA LYS A 97 -9.94 -0.64 -3.74
C LYS A 97 -10.07 -0.61 -5.26
N GLY A 98 -9.23 0.16 -5.94
CA GLY A 98 -9.18 0.27 -7.40
C GLY A 98 -8.87 -1.07 -8.06
N ILE A 99 -7.81 -1.76 -7.62
CA ILE A 99 -7.44 -3.10 -8.11
C ILE A 99 -8.58 -4.10 -7.89
N MET A 100 -9.17 -4.10 -6.69
CA MET A 100 -10.29 -4.96 -6.37
C MET A 100 -11.53 -4.66 -7.26
N ALA A 101 -11.77 -3.38 -7.58
CA ALA A 101 -12.84 -2.98 -8.50
C ALA A 101 -12.56 -3.41 -9.95
N LEU A 102 -11.30 -3.31 -10.41
CA LEU A 102 -10.88 -3.77 -11.75
C LEU A 102 -11.07 -5.27 -11.91
N ILE A 103 -10.60 -6.07 -10.95
CA ILE A 103 -10.79 -7.53 -10.97
C ILE A 103 -12.29 -7.86 -11.00
N ARG A 104 -13.10 -7.20 -10.17
CA ARG A 104 -14.56 -7.39 -10.18
C ARG A 104 -15.20 -7.01 -11.50
N ALA A 105 -14.71 -5.99 -12.19
CA ALA A 105 -15.23 -5.59 -13.50
C ALA A 105 -15.01 -6.70 -14.54
N VAL A 106 -13.86 -7.39 -14.50
CA VAL A 106 -13.59 -8.55 -15.36
C VAL A 106 -14.47 -9.75 -14.98
N GLU A 107 -14.65 -10.00 -13.68
CA GLU A 107 -15.41 -11.15 -13.17
C GLU A 107 -16.94 -11.03 -13.33
N GLN A 108 -17.48 -9.94 -13.91
CA GLN A 108 -18.93 -9.75 -14.06
C GLN A 108 -19.58 -10.90 -14.87
N PRO A 109 -20.82 -11.30 -14.54
CA PRO A 109 -21.57 -12.26 -15.35
C PRO A 109 -21.77 -11.74 -16.78
N VAL A 110 -21.59 -12.61 -17.78
CA VAL A 110 -21.78 -12.28 -19.22
C VAL A 110 -23.10 -12.80 -19.80
N ASN A 111 -23.94 -13.39 -18.96
CA ASN A 111 -25.25 -13.91 -19.37
C ASN A 111 -26.32 -12.86 -19.02
N TYR A 112 -27.06 -12.40 -20.04
CA TYR A 112 -28.27 -11.57 -19.90
C TYR A 112 -29.50 -12.46 -19.71
#